data_AF-A0AA41JUF5-F1
#
_entry.id   AF-A0AA41JUF5-F1
#
_cell.length_a   1.000
_cell.length_b   1.000
_cell.length_c   1.000
_cell.angle_alpha   90.00
_cell.angle_beta   90.00
_cell.angle_gamma   90.00
#
_symmetry.space_group_name_H-M   'P 1'
#
loop_
_entity.id
_entity.type
_entity.pdbx_description
1 polymer ?
#
loop_
_entity_poly.entity_id
_entity_poly.type
_entity_poly.pdbx_seq_one_letter_code
_entity_poly.pdbx_strand_id
1 'polypeptide(L)'
;MSEKDEQAIAAFMDNQFERTVEYTDSKGDKKTRKITLQDPGFDIASQAIDALNVGDDTGDAGRLFDLIMHNVLVNPHMDYESLNADVPADIKKKTVTKKNRSGKDVHINMVWPGYRTALQIVFMSTRPSGASNMNGTMTKLNSEVFRTDKNEVLKMNFWDATGDGSGLGMIAMKEATKFLAEITDRNGDQSVLGKAFQFLMESLQQVKL
;
A
#
# COMPACT_ATOMS: atom_id res chain seq x y z
N MET A 1 -11.37 33.13 -23.10
CA MET A 1 -12.03 32.23 -22.13
C MET A 1 -13.49 32.63 -22.07
N SER A 2 -14.40 31.66 -22.08
CA SER A 2 -15.83 31.94 -21.92
C SER A 2 -16.19 32.06 -20.43
N GLU A 3 -17.26 32.77 -20.12
CA GLU A 3 -17.81 32.90 -18.75
C GLU A 3 -18.15 31.52 -18.14
N LYS A 4 -18.47 30.54 -18.98
CA LYS A 4 -18.69 29.14 -18.59
C LYS A 4 -17.39 28.44 -18.18
N ASP A 5 -16.27 28.77 -18.82
CA ASP A 5 -14.95 28.22 -18.45
C ASP A 5 -14.50 28.80 -17.11
N GLU A 6 -14.73 30.09 -16.87
CA GLU A 6 -14.39 30.76 -15.60
C GLU A 6 -15.23 30.22 -14.43
N GLN A 7 -16.54 29.97 -14.63
CA GLN A 7 -17.40 29.34 -13.63
C GLN A 7 -17.01 27.89 -13.35
N ALA A 8 -16.62 27.12 -14.38
CA ALA A 8 -16.15 25.75 -14.20
C ALA A 8 -14.82 25.70 -13.42
N ILE A 9 -13.89 26.62 -13.69
CA ILE A 9 -12.63 26.74 -12.95
C ILE A 9 -12.89 27.14 -11.50
N ALA A 10 -13.77 28.11 -11.25
CA ALA A 10 -14.13 28.52 -9.89
C ALA A 10 -14.77 27.37 -9.10
N ALA A 11 -15.73 26.66 -9.69
CA ALA A 11 -16.35 25.49 -9.06
C ALA A 11 -15.35 24.34 -8.80
N PHE A 12 -14.36 24.17 -9.68
CA PHE A 12 -13.29 23.18 -9.51
C PHE A 12 -12.34 23.55 -8.37
N MET A 13 -11.97 24.83 -8.25
CA MET A 13 -11.12 25.33 -7.16
C MET A 13 -11.85 25.36 -5.81
N ASP A 14 -13.16 25.67 -5.79
CA ASP A 14 -14.00 25.63 -4.60
C ASP A 14 -14.27 24.20 -4.08
N ASN A 15 -13.90 23.17 -4.85
CA ASN A 15 -14.05 21.76 -4.47
C ASN A 15 -12.77 21.14 -3.88
N GLN A 16 -11.85 21.98 -3.41
CA GLN A 16 -10.64 21.56 -2.70
C GLN A 16 -10.80 21.65 -1.18
N PHE A 17 -10.23 20.67 -0.50
CA PHE A 17 -10.38 20.48 0.93
C PHE A 17 -9.01 20.30 1.58
N GLU A 18 -8.65 21.20 2.49
CA GLU A 18 -7.47 20.99 3.33
C GLU A 18 -7.77 19.96 4.43
N ARG A 19 -6.82 19.05 4.66
CA ARG A 19 -6.83 18.11 5.78
C ARG A 19 -5.45 18.03 6.41
N THR A 20 -5.43 17.69 7.69
CA THR A 20 -4.20 17.36 8.40
C THR A 20 -4.14 15.85 8.60
N VAL A 21 -3.03 15.24 8.23
CA VAL A 21 -2.70 13.84 8.45
C VAL A 21 -1.73 13.74 9.60
N GLU A 22 -2.05 12.91 10.59
CA GLU A 22 -1.11 12.52 11.63
C GLU A 22 -0.44 11.21 11.23
N TYR A 23 0.88 11.12 11.38
CA TYR A 23 1.64 9.89 11.15
C TYR A 23 2.79 9.78 12.15
N THR A 24 3.35 8.58 12.28
CA THR A 24 4.53 8.34 13.12
C THR A 24 5.72 8.11 12.21
N ASP A 25 6.77 8.91 12.35
CA ASP A 25 7.95 8.76 11.51
C ASP A 25 8.78 7.52 11.90
N SER A 26 9.82 7.22 11.12
CA SER A 26 10.70 6.07 11.36
C SER A 26 11.45 6.10 12.70
N LYS A 27 11.44 7.22 13.43
CA LYS A 27 12.04 7.37 14.77
C LYS A 27 11.03 7.18 15.89
N GLY A 28 9.75 7.01 15.55
CA GLY A 28 8.66 6.92 16.53
C GLY A 28 8.08 8.28 16.92
N ASP A 29 8.50 9.37 16.26
CA ASP A 29 8.00 10.70 16.58
C ASP A 29 6.67 10.94 15.85
N LYS A 30 5.69 11.50 16.56
CA LYS A 30 4.44 11.96 15.94
C LYS A 30 4.71 13.18 15.07
N LYS A 31 4.24 13.14 13.83
CA LYS A 31 4.33 14.22 12.85
C LYS A 31 2.95 14.51 12.28
N THR A 32 2.83 15.70 11.72
CA THR A 32 1.65 16.10 10.95
C THR A 32 2.05 16.53 9.55
N ARG A 33 1.16 16.31 8.58
CA ARG A 33 1.32 16.75 7.20
C ARG A 33 0.00 17.37 6.75
N LYS A 34 0.06 18.59 6.20
CA LYS A 34 -1.08 19.18 5.52
C LYS A 34 -1.20 18.58 4.13
N ILE A 35 -2.42 18.26 3.73
CA ILE A 35 -2.75 17.77 2.41
C ILE A 35 -3.93 18.56 1.85
N THR A 36 -3.97 18.66 0.53
CA THR A 36 -5.09 19.23 -0.22
C THR A 36 -5.72 18.10 -1.02
N LEU A 37 -7.02 17.92 -0.81
CA LEU A 37 -7.83 16.90 -1.46
C LEU A 37 -8.83 17.56 -2.39
N GLN A 38 -9.21 16.86 -3.45
CA GLN A 38 -10.24 17.28 -4.37
C GLN A 38 -11.29 16.18 -4.46
N ASP A 39 -12.56 16.56 -4.40
CA ASP A 39 -13.63 15.61 -4.70
C ASP A 39 -13.58 15.26 -6.20
N PRO A 40 -13.32 13.99 -6.55
CA PRO A 40 -13.08 13.58 -7.93
C PRO A 40 -14.41 13.37 -8.71
N GLY A 41 -15.56 13.54 -8.06
CA GLY A 41 -16.87 13.25 -8.62
C GLY A 41 -17.17 11.76 -8.70
N PHE A 42 -18.42 11.45 -9.06
CA PHE A 42 -18.97 10.08 -8.99
C PHE A 42 -18.23 9.06 -9.86
N ASP A 43 -17.89 9.41 -11.10
CA ASP A 43 -17.26 8.48 -12.05
C ASP A 43 -15.93 7.93 -11.49
N ILE A 44 -14.99 8.81 -11.17
CA ILE A 44 -13.70 8.42 -10.61
C ILE A 44 -13.84 7.75 -9.24
N ALA A 45 -14.72 8.26 -8.37
CA ALA A 45 -14.97 7.64 -7.08
C ALA A 45 -15.50 6.22 -7.20
N SER A 46 -16.39 5.95 -8.17
CA SER A 46 -16.92 4.61 -8.45
C SER A 46 -15.83 3.66 -8.98
N GLN A 47 -14.95 4.13 -9.87
CA GLN A 47 -13.81 3.33 -10.35
C GLN A 47 -12.82 2.97 -9.24
N ALA A 48 -12.63 3.87 -8.28
CA ALA A 48 -11.80 3.60 -7.10
C ALA A 48 -12.45 2.54 -6.20
N ILE A 49 -13.77 2.61 -6.00
CA ILE A 49 -14.51 1.56 -5.26
C ILE A 49 -14.46 0.22 -5.99
N ASP A 50 -14.61 0.20 -7.31
CA ASP A 50 -14.52 -1.04 -8.09
C ASP A 50 -13.13 -1.69 -7.96
N ALA A 51 -12.08 -0.91 -7.72
CA ALA A 51 -10.74 -1.45 -7.44
C ALA A 51 -10.66 -2.22 -6.11
N LEU A 52 -11.60 -2.02 -5.17
CA LEU A 52 -11.68 -2.81 -3.94
C LEU A 52 -12.10 -4.26 -4.22
N ASN A 53 -12.83 -4.51 -5.31
CA ASN A 53 -13.22 -5.85 -5.74
C ASN A 53 -13.29 -5.92 -7.28
N VAL A 54 -12.22 -6.43 -7.88
CA VAL A 54 -12.08 -6.58 -9.35
C VAL A 54 -12.63 -7.92 -9.87
N GLY A 55 -13.38 -8.65 -9.04
CA GLY A 55 -13.87 -9.99 -9.33
C GLY A 55 -13.10 -11.09 -8.59
N ASP A 56 -13.68 -12.30 -8.56
CA ASP A 56 -13.10 -13.49 -7.96
C ASP A 56 -12.58 -13.30 -6.53
N ASP A 57 -13.26 -12.47 -5.74
CA ASP A 57 -12.88 -12.17 -4.36
C ASP A 57 -11.44 -11.63 -4.25
N THR A 58 -11.06 -10.78 -5.22
CA THR A 58 -9.75 -10.14 -5.32
C THR A 58 -9.90 -8.62 -5.46
N GLY A 59 -9.04 -7.85 -4.81
CA GLY A 59 -8.94 -6.39 -4.97
C GLY A 59 -7.61 -5.97 -5.59
N ASP A 60 -7.57 -4.79 -6.20
CA ASP A 60 -6.36 -4.14 -6.73
C ASP A 60 -6.10 -2.82 -5.98
N ALA A 61 -5.48 -2.93 -4.81
CA ALA A 61 -5.09 -1.78 -4.01
C ALA A 61 -4.06 -0.90 -4.76
N GLY A 62 -3.25 -1.48 -5.66
CA GLY A 62 -2.38 -0.70 -6.53
C GLY A 62 -3.18 0.25 -7.43
N ARG A 63 -4.23 -0.24 -8.09
CA ARG A 63 -5.10 0.62 -8.91
C ARG A 63 -5.89 1.62 -8.06
N LEU A 64 -6.39 1.21 -6.90
CA LEU A 64 -7.10 2.10 -5.96
C LEU A 64 -6.25 3.33 -5.62
N PHE A 65 -5.01 3.11 -5.17
CA PHE A 65 -4.15 4.21 -4.74
C PHE A 65 -3.61 5.02 -5.92
N ASP A 66 -3.47 4.42 -7.10
CA ASP A 66 -3.18 5.14 -8.34
C ASP A 66 -4.28 6.17 -8.66
N LEU A 67 -5.55 5.75 -8.61
CA LEU A 67 -6.69 6.63 -8.83
C LEU A 67 -6.75 7.76 -7.78
N ILE A 68 -6.48 7.45 -6.52
CA ILE A 68 -6.43 8.43 -5.43
C ILE A 68 -5.33 9.47 -5.68
N MET A 69 -4.11 9.03 -5.99
CA MET A 69 -2.97 9.92 -6.22
C MET A 69 -3.21 10.88 -7.39
N HIS A 70 -3.84 10.41 -8.46
CA HIS A 70 -4.03 11.21 -9.67
C HIS A 70 -5.27 12.10 -9.66
N ASN A 71 -6.31 11.74 -8.90
CA ASN A 71 -7.61 12.40 -9.01
C ASN A 71 -8.16 12.97 -7.70
N VAL A 72 -7.62 12.54 -6.56
CA VAL A 72 -8.11 12.96 -5.23
C VAL A 72 -7.05 13.78 -4.50
N LEU A 73 -5.79 13.37 -4.56
CA LEU A 73 -4.70 14.04 -3.86
C LEU A 73 -4.09 15.13 -4.74
N VAL A 74 -4.36 16.40 -4.41
CA VAL A 74 -3.82 17.55 -5.15
C VAL A 74 -2.42 17.90 -4.63
N ASN A 75 -2.25 17.92 -3.31
CA ASN A 75 -0.97 18.23 -2.68
C ASN A 75 -0.77 17.38 -1.42
N PRO A 76 0.39 16.74 -1.21
CA PRO A 76 1.54 16.64 -2.13
C PRO A 76 1.17 15.93 -3.44
N HIS A 77 1.83 16.32 -4.54
CA HIS A 77 1.79 15.48 -5.74
C HIS A 77 2.55 14.18 -5.46
N MET A 78 1.91 13.05 -5.73
CA MET A 78 2.45 11.72 -5.51
C MET A 78 2.11 10.86 -6.73
N ASP A 79 3.05 10.03 -7.15
CA ASP A 79 2.84 8.95 -8.10
C ASP A 79 3.78 7.79 -7.73
N TYR A 80 3.62 6.63 -8.37
CA TYR A 80 4.49 5.50 -8.04
C TYR A 80 5.96 5.72 -8.41
N GLU A 81 6.27 6.56 -9.39
CA GLU A 81 7.65 6.81 -9.81
C GLU A 81 8.39 7.62 -8.75
N SER A 82 7.86 8.79 -8.38
CA SER A 82 8.32 9.67 -7.30
C SER A 82 8.44 8.92 -5.98
N LEU A 83 7.40 8.17 -5.58
CA LEU A 83 7.44 7.40 -4.35
C LEU A 83 8.56 6.36 -4.35
N ASN A 84 8.78 5.66 -5.46
CA ASN A 84 9.88 4.70 -5.57
C ASN A 84 11.28 5.34 -5.57
N ALA A 85 11.40 6.54 -6.16
CA ALA A 85 12.63 7.32 -6.16
C ALA A 85 13.00 7.80 -4.75
N ASP A 86 12.00 8.13 -3.94
CA ASP A 86 12.17 8.62 -2.56
C ASP A 86 12.59 7.54 -1.56
N VAL A 87 12.53 6.25 -1.93
CA VAL A 87 13.00 5.14 -1.08
C VAL A 87 14.53 5.06 -1.11
N PRO A 88 15.22 5.28 0.03
CA PRO A 88 16.67 5.16 0.14
C PRO A 88 17.16 3.74 -0.14
N ALA A 89 18.34 3.60 -0.75
CA ALA A 89 18.88 2.31 -1.15
C ALA A 89 19.19 1.36 0.03
N ASP A 90 19.55 1.91 1.19
CA ASP A 90 19.90 1.19 2.41
C ASP A 90 18.71 0.49 3.08
N ILE A 91 17.49 0.99 2.86
CA ILE A 91 16.27 0.37 3.41
C ILE A 91 15.56 -0.56 2.41
N LYS A 92 16.04 -0.67 1.16
CA LYS A 92 15.41 -1.54 0.13
C LYS A 92 15.61 -3.04 0.37
N LYS A 93 16.40 -3.42 1.39
CA LYS A 93 16.69 -4.81 1.71
C LYS A 93 16.69 -5.01 3.22
N LYS A 94 16.21 -6.17 3.66
CA LYS A 94 16.24 -6.57 5.06
C LYS A 94 16.45 -8.07 5.15
N THR A 95 17.35 -8.50 6.03
CA THR A 95 17.55 -9.92 6.36
C THR A 95 17.21 -10.14 7.81
N VAL A 96 16.43 -11.18 8.09
CA VAL A 96 16.10 -11.60 9.45
C VAL A 96 16.51 -13.06 9.63
N THR A 97 17.30 -13.32 10.66
CA THR A 97 17.71 -14.69 11.03
C THR A 97 16.78 -15.24 12.09
N LYS A 98 16.20 -16.43 11.85
CA LYS A 98 15.33 -17.15 12.79
C LYS A 98 15.70 -18.64 12.82
N LYS A 99 15.40 -19.30 13.93
CA LYS A 99 15.50 -20.77 14.02
C LYS A 99 14.25 -21.42 13.46
N ASN A 100 14.41 -22.34 12.51
CA ASN A 100 13.31 -23.16 12.00
C ASN A 100 12.92 -24.26 12.99
N ARG A 101 11.96 -25.11 12.61
CA ARG A 101 11.49 -26.22 13.46
C ARG A 101 12.58 -27.21 13.89
N SER A 102 13.67 -27.35 13.14
CA SER A 102 14.81 -28.21 13.50
C SER A 102 15.91 -27.48 14.28
N GLY A 103 15.71 -26.22 14.64
CA GLY A 103 16.69 -25.41 15.38
C GLY A 103 17.82 -24.81 14.52
N LYS A 104 17.77 -25.03 13.19
CA LYS A 104 18.71 -24.47 12.22
C LYS A 104 18.42 -22.99 12.00
N ASP A 105 19.47 -22.18 11.94
CA ASP A 105 19.34 -20.77 11.57
C ASP A 105 19.01 -20.64 10.08
N VAL A 106 17.98 -19.85 9.80
CA VAL A 106 17.46 -19.60 8.45
C VAL A 106 17.40 -18.09 8.23
N HIS A 107 17.95 -17.66 7.10
CA HIS A 107 17.88 -16.27 6.65
C HIS A 107 16.61 -16.05 5.84
N ILE A 108 15.81 -15.08 6.29
CA ILE A 108 14.66 -14.57 5.55
C ILE A 108 15.12 -13.26 4.90
N ASN A 109 15.57 -13.35 3.65
CA ASN A 109 15.98 -12.17 2.88
C ASN A 109 14.76 -11.56 2.20
N MET A 110 14.58 -10.25 2.38
CA MET A 110 13.48 -9.47 1.83
C MET A 110 14.03 -8.34 0.97
N VAL A 111 13.41 -8.11 -0.18
CA VAL A 111 13.71 -7.00 -1.08
C VAL A 111 12.46 -6.13 -1.30
N TRP A 112 12.68 -4.84 -1.47
CA TRP A 112 11.62 -3.88 -1.79
C TRP A 112 11.07 -4.13 -3.20
N PRO A 113 9.76 -4.42 -3.34
CA PRO A 113 9.14 -4.75 -4.64
C PRO A 113 8.62 -3.53 -5.41
N GLY A 114 8.78 -2.32 -4.87
CA GLY A 114 8.15 -1.10 -5.36
C GLY A 114 6.82 -0.78 -4.69
N TYR A 115 6.44 0.50 -4.67
CA TYR A 115 5.27 1.00 -3.93
C TYR A 115 3.95 0.35 -4.32
N ARG A 116 3.65 0.24 -5.63
CA ARG A 116 2.41 -0.38 -6.12
C ARG A 116 2.27 -1.81 -5.59
N THR A 117 3.34 -2.60 -5.71
CA THR A 117 3.35 -4.00 -5.25
C THR A 117 3.32 -4.10 -3.73
N ALA A 118 4.01 -3.22 -3.01
CA ALA A 118 4.01 -3.19 -1.56
C ALA A 118 2.61 -2.89 -1.00
N LEU A 119 1.93 -1.86 -1.53
CA LEU A 119 0.55 -1.53 -1.15
C LEU A 119 -0.38 -2.72 -1.46
N GLN A 120 -0.28 -3.32 -2.64
CA GLN A 120 -1.06 -4.52 -2.97
C GLN A 120 -0.89 -5.62 -1.90
N ILE A 121 0.35 -5.92 -1.50
CA ILE A 121 0.64 -6.97 -0.52
C ILE A 121 0.10 -6.61 0.87
N VAL A 122 0.26 -5.36 1.31
CA VAL A 122 -0.21 -4.90 2.63
C VAL A 122 -1.74 -5.06 2.74
N PHE A 123 -2.48 -4.74 1.67
CA PHE A 123 -3.94 -4.77 1.69
C PHE A 123 -4.56 -6.12 1.29
N MET A 124 -3.81 -7.04 0.66
CA MET A 124 -4.35 -8.32 0.18
C MET A 124 -4.44 -9.42 1.24
N SER A 125 -4.11 -9.17 2.51
CA SER A 125 -4.12 -10.20 3.58
C SER A 125 -5.54 -10.72 3.91
N THR A 126 -6.55 -9.91 3.61
CA THR A 126 -7.97 -10.24 3.71
C THR A 126 -8.61 -10.03 2.34
N ARG A 127 -9.46 -10.95 1.93
CA ARG A 127 -10.22 -10.85 0.68
C ARG A 127 -11.39 -9.85 0.83
N PRO A 128 -11.95 -9.33 -0.28
CA PRO A 128 -13.14 -8.48 -0.23
C PRO A 128 -14.32 -9.09 0.55
N SER A 129 -14.50 -10.41 0.50
CA SER A 129 -15.49 -11.15 1.29
C SER A 129 -15.26 -11.16 2.80
N GLY A 130 -14.10 -10.69 3.28
CA GLY A 130 -13.64 -10.81 4.66
C GLY A 130 -12.89 -12.12 4.94
N ALA A 131 -12.81 -13.04 3.98
CA ALA A 131 -12.06 -14.28 4.13
C ALA A 131 -10.54 -14.04 4.22
N SER A 132 -9.84 -14.92 4.93
CA SER A 132 -8.37 -14.90 5.00
C SER A 132 -7.75 -15.20 3.62
N ASN A 133 -6.67 -14.48 3.27
CA ASN A 133 -5.94 -14.69 2.03
C ASN A 133 -4.48 -15.13 2.21
N MET A 134 -4.16 -15.78 3.34
CA MET A 134 -2.77 -16.06 3.73
C MET A 134 -1.93 -16.79 2.66
N ASN A 135 -2.51 -17.78 1.97
CA ASN A 135 -1.80 -18.50 0.91
C ASN A 135 -1.48 -17.60 -0.29
N GLY A 136 -2.42 -16.76 -0.71
CA GLY A 136 -2.23 -15.79 -1.78
C GLY A 136 -1.18 -14.75 -1.41
N THR A 137 -1.25 -14.22 -0.18
CA THR A 137 -0.24 -13.28 0.36
C THR A 137 1.14 -13.91 0.38
N MET A 138 1.29 -15.14 0.89
CA MET A 138 2.58 -15.84 0.91
C MET A 138 3.13 -16.09 -0.50
N THR A 139 2.26 -16.47 -1.44
CA THR A 139 2.64 -16.68 -2.84
C THR A 139 3.18 -15.39 -3.47
N LYS A 140 2.50 -14.26 -3.24
CA LYS A 140 2.94 -12.95 -3.75
C LYS A 140 4.23 -12.48 -3.08
N LEU A 141 4.36 -12.66 -1.77
CA LEU A 141 5.58 -12.37 -1.04
C LEU A 141 6.76 -13.20 -1.56
N ASN A 142 6.56 -14.48 -1.85
CA ASN A 142 7.58 -15.34 -2.45
C ASN A 142 8.06 -14.80 -3.79
N SER A 143 7.15 -14.47 -4.71
CA SER A 143 7.52 -13.96 -6.03
C SER A 143 8.18 -12.57 -5.99
N GLU A 144 7.72 -11.67 -5.12
CA GLU A 144 8.07 -10.25 -5.20
C GLU A 144 9.13 -9.84 -4.17
N VAL A 145 9.09 -10.41 -2.97
CA VAL A 145 9.81 -9.90 -1.78
C VAL A 145 10.86 -10.88 -1.28
N PHE A 146 10.52 -12.15 -1.08
CA PHE A 146 11.44 -13.11 -0.49
C PHE A 146 12.50 -13.56 -1.48
N ARG A 147 13.73 -13.66 -1.00
CA ARG A 147 14.88 -14.11 -1.76
C ARG A 147 15.66 -15.18 -1.02
N THR A 148 16.27 -16.10 -1.78
CA THR A 148 17.31 -16.98 -1.25
C THR A 148 18.60 -16.18 -0.98
N ASP A 149 19.59 -16.78 -0.34
CA ASP A 149 20.92 -16.16 -0.16
C ASP A 149 21.64 -15.86 -1.49
N LYS A 150 21.21 -16.53 -2.57
CA LYS A 150 21.68 -16.28 -3.95
C LYS A 150 20.85 -15.23 -4.68
N ASN A 151 19.96 -14.53 -3.98
CA ASN A 151 19.03 -13.55 -4.53
C ASN A 151 18.02 -14.12 -5.55
N GLU A 152 17.70 -15.41 -5.45
CA GLU A 152 16.68 -16.06 -6.29
C GLU A 152 15.30 -15.99 -5.64
N VAL A 153 14.24 -16.04 -6.44
CA VAL A 153 12.85 -16.10 -5.95
C VAL A 153 12.65 -17.35 -5.09
N LEU A 154 12.07 -17.17 -3.91
CA LEU A 154 11.79 -18.25 -2.97
C LEU A 154 10.52 -19.01 -3.42
N LYS A 155 10.53 -20.34 -3.33
CA LYS A 155 9.40 -21.20 -3.75
C LYS A 155 8.57 -21.62 -2.55
N MET A 156 7.28 -21.90 -2.75
CA MET A 156 6.36 -22.29 -1.66
C MET A 156 6.87 -23.49 -0.84
N ASN A 157 7.53 -24.46 -1.49
CA ASN A 157 8.07 -25.66 -0.83
C ASN A 157 9.17 -25.37 0.20
N PHE A 158 9.74 -24.16 0.23
CA PHE A 158 10.64 -23.73 1.29
C PHE A 158 9.96 -23.69 2.65
N TRP A 159 8.66 -23.37 2.70
CA TRP A 159 7.88 -23.23 3.93
C TRP A 159 7.25 -24.54 4.41
N ASP A 160 7.25 -25.58 3.57
CA ASP A 160 6.64 -26.87 3.85
C ASP A 160 7.32 -27.61 5.02
N ALA A 161 6.69 -28.67 5.50
CA ALA A 161 7.18 -29.42 6.67
C ALA A 161 8.63 -29.90 6.53
N THR A 162 9.05 -30.26 5.31
CA THR A 162 10.41 -30.71 4.96
C THR A 162 11.31 -29.62 4.41
N GLY A 163 10.79 -28.40 4.23
CA GLY A 163 11.52 -27.27 3.67
C GLY A 163 12.45 -26.61 4.71
N ASP A 164 13.47 -25.89 4.23
CA ASP A 164 14.42 -25.19 5.10
C ASP A 164 13.72 -24.18 6.02
N GLY A 165 12.68 -23.49 5.53
CA GLY A 165 11.86 -22.54 6.28
C GLY A 165 10.73 -23.16 7.10
N SER A 166 10.72 -24.47 7.32
CA SER A 166 9.66 -25.18 8.05
C SER A 166 9.35 -24.53 9.40
N GLY A 167 8.07 -24.19 9.60
CA GLY A 167 7.57 -23.53 10.82
C GLY A 167 7.74 -22.01 10.86
N LEU A 168 8.38 -21.38 9.87
CA LEU A 168 8.64 -19.95 9.83
C LEU A 168 7.64 -19.14 8.99
N GLY A 169 6.74 -19.78 8.23
CA GLY A 169 5.86 -19.08 7.28
C GLY A 169 5.10 -17.88 7.87
N MET A 170 4.46 -18.05 9.03
CA MET A 170 3.75 -16.94 9.70
C MET A 170 4.68 -15.81 10.17
N ILE A 171 5.86 -16.18 10.69
CA ILE A 171 6.86 -15.21 11.14
C ILE A 171 7.38 -14.43 9.94
N ALA A 172 7.70 -15.12 8.85
CA ALA A 172 8.15 -14.50 7.61
C ALA A 172 7.11 -13.52 7.04
N MET A 173 5.83 -13.92 6.98
CA MET A 173 4.74 -13.02 6.56
C MET A 173 4.65 -11.77 7.42
N LYS A 174 4.75 -11.91 8.75
CA LYS A 174 4.70 -10.77 9.68
C LYS A 174 5.89 -9.83 9.48
N GLU A 175 7.10 -10.38 9.38
CA GLU A 175 8.33 -9.59 9.16
C GLU A 175 8.29 -8.87 7.81
N ALA A 176 7.80 -9.52 6.76
CA ALA A 176 7.67 -8.92 5.43
C ALA A 176 6.60 -7.85 5.39
N THR A 177 5.41 -8.09 5.95
CA THR A 177 4.34 -7.08 5.99
C THR A 177 4.78 -5.85 6.78
N LYS A 178 5.49 -6.07 7.90
CA LYS A 178 6.10 -4.99 8.68
C LYS A 178 7.15 -4.22 7.88
N PHE A 179 8.06 -4.93 7.20
CA PHE A 179 9.08 -4.32 6.34
C PHE A 179 8.45 -3.45 5.23
N LEU A 180 7.40 -3.93 4.57
CA LEU A 180 6.70 -3.18 3.55
C LEU A 180 5.99 -1.96 4.14
N ALA A 181 5.25 -2.13 5.24
CA ALA A 181 4.52 -1.05 5.91
C ALA A 181 5.44 0.06 6.44
N GLU A 182 6.59 -0.31 7.00
CA GLU A 182 7.60 0.65 7.47
C GLU A 182 8.16 1.52 6.33
N ILE A 183 8.30 0.96 5.12
CA ILE A 183 8.77 1.71 3.96
C ILE A 183 7.64 2.57 3.38
N THR A 184 6.44 2.00 3.20
CA THR A 184 5.29 2.71 2.60
C THR A 184 4.77 3.86 3.45
N ASP A 185 4.97 3.83 4.77
CA ASP A 185 4.53 4.89 5.67
C ASP A 185 5.68 5.76 6.22
N ARG A 186 6.91 5.60 5.73
CA ARG A 186 8.12 6.27 6.26
C ARG A 186 7.97 7.78 6.41
N ASN A 187 7.35 8.44 5.42
CA ASN A 187 7.09 9.88 5.41
C ASN A 187 5.59 10.20 5.59
N GLY A 188 4.83 9.25 6.14
CA GLY A 188 3.38 9.31 6.24
C GLY A 188 2.67 9.13 4.90
N ASP A 189 3.34 8.60 3.87
CA ASP A 189 2.79 8.50 2.52
C ASP A 189 1.57 7.56 2.48
N GLN A 190 1.67 6.38 3.11
CA GLN A 190 0.51 5.50 3.29
C GLN A 190 -0.59 6.15 4.14
N SER A 191 -0.24 6.90 5.18
CA SER A 191 -1.21 7.65 6.00
C SER A 191 -1.94 8.73 5.19
N VAL A 192 -1.24 9.42 4.28
CA VAL A 192 -1.83 10.38 3.34
C VAL A 192 -2.81 9.69 2.39
N LEU A 193 -2.39 8.58 1.77
CA LEU A 193 -3.24 7.79 0.89
C LEU A 193 -4.48 7.26 1.61
N GLY A 194 -4.33 6.82 2.87
CA GLY A 194 -5.45 6.40 3.71
C GLY A 194 -6.42 7.55 4.02
N LYS A 195 -5.91 8.76 4.28
CA LYS A 195 -6.77 9.93 4.50
C LYS A 195 -7.50 10.37 3.23
N ALA A 196 -6.84 10.31 2.08
CA ALA A 196 -7.45 10.60 0.79
C ALA A 196 -8.53 9.55 0.42
N PHE A 197 -8.30 8.27 0.73
CA PHE A 197 -9.31 7.23 0.59
C PHE A 197 -10.54 7.49 1.48
N GLN A 198 -10.34 7.84 2.75
CA GLN A 198 -11.46 8.21 3.65
C GLN A 198 -12.30 9.35 3.06
N PHE A 199 -11.63 10.39 2.55
CA PHE A 199 -12.30 11.51 1.92
C PHE A 199 -13.09 11.11 0.66
N LEU A 200 -12.55 10.22 -0.18
CA LEU A 200 -13.28 9.67 -1.34
C LEU A 200 -14.55 8.93 -0.92
N MET A 201 -14.50 8.17 0.17
CA MET A 201 -15.69 7.49 0.71
C MET A 201 -16.70 8.49 1.29
N GLU A 202 -16.23 9.55 1.94
CA GLU A 202 -17.07 10.63 2.45
C GLU A 202 -17.79 11.36 1.29
N SER A 203 -17.11 11.68 0.18
CA SER A 203 -17.69 12.44 -0.92
C SER A 203 -18.86 11.70 -1.60
N LEU A 204 -18.80 10.37 -1.66
CA LEU A 204 -19.89 9.54 -2.17
C LEU A 204 -21.14 9.50 -1.27
N GLN A 205 -20.99 9.80 0.01
CA GLN A 205 -22.09 9.79 0.99
C GLN A 205 -22.73 11.17 1.17
N GLN A 206 -22.13 12.23 0.61
CA GLN A 206 -22.65 13.60 0.76
C GLN A 206 -23.93 13.80 -0.05
N VAL A 207 -25.06 13.44 0.55
CA VAL A 207 -26.34 14.07 0.27
C VAL A 207 -26.43 15.29 1.19
N LYS A 208 -26.40 16.50 0.63
CA LYS A 208 -26.99 17.64 1.35
C LYS A 208 -28.49 17.34 1.45
N LEU A 209 -28.96 16.92 2.63
CA LEU A 209 -30.38 16.97 2.98
C LEU A 209 -30.81 18.42 3.12
#